data_AF-A0A1J6J800-F1
#
_entry.id   AF-A0A1J6J800-F1
#
_cell.length_a   1.000
_cell.length_b   1.000
_cell.length_c   1.000
_cell.angle_alpha   90.00
_cell.angle_beta   90.00
_cell.angle_gamma   90.00
#
_symmetry.space_group_name_H-M   'P 1'
#
loop_
_entity.id
_entity.type
_entity.pdbx_description
1 polymer ?
#
loop_
_entity_poly.entity_id
_entity_poly.type
_entity_poly.pdbx_seq_one_letter_code
_entity_poly.pdbx_strand_id
1 'polypeptide(L)' 'MQLSRGGHSVTLAGTSLVIFGGQDANRSLLNDLHILDLETMTWDEMGTLGVPPSPRSDHAAAVHAERYLLIFGR' A
#
# COMPACT_ATOMS: atom_id res chain seq x y z
N MET A 1 -14.62 0.11 -1.03
CA MET A 1 -14.98 0.08 0.40
C MET A 1 -13.67 -0.07 1.17
N GLN A 2 -13.34 0.84 2.08
CA GLN A 2 -12.08 0.76 2.84
C GLN A 2 -12.12 -0.48 3.74
N LEU A 3 -11.32 -1.48 3.40
CA LEU A 3 -11.20 -2.71 4.17
C LEU A 3 -10.35 -2.44 5.41
N SER A 4 -10.91 -2.73 6.59
CA SER A 4 -10.11 -2.81 7.82
C SER A 4 -8.98 -3.82 7.62
N ARG A 5 -7.75 -3.41 7.90
CA ARG A 5 -6.54 -4.20 7.63
C ARG A 5 -5.47 -4.01 8.71
N GLY A 6 -4.75 -5.08 9.04
CA GLY A 6 -3.57 -5.08 9.92
C GLY A 6 -2.29 -5.40 9.15
N GLY A 7 -1.13 -5.01 9.70
CA GLY A 7 0.19 -5.37 9.13
C GLY A 7 0.48 -4.79 7.74
N HIS A 8 -0.26 -3.77 7.30
CA HIS A 8 0.03 -3.03 6.08
C HIS A 8 1.19 -2.06 6.31
N SER A 9 1.85 -1.64 5.22
CA SER A 9 2.80 -0.53 5.28
C SER A 9 2.13 0.77 4.83
N VAL A 10 2.63 1.90 5.33
CA VAL A 10 2.24 3.25 4.90
C VAL A 10 3.52 4.04 4.67
N THR A 11 3.67 4.67 3.50
CA THR A 11 4.81 5.53 3.19
C THR A 11 4.35 6.85 2.57
N LEU A 12 4.95 7.97 2.97
CA LEU A 12 4.73 9.27 2.32
C LEU A 12 5.49 9.31 0.98
N ALA A 13 4.78 9.60 -0.10
CA ALA A 13 5.34 9.84 -1.43
C ALA A 13 4.80 11.19 -1.95
N GLY A 14 5.66 12.20 -2.03
CA GLY A 14 5.22 13.57 -2.31
C GLY A 14 4.26 14.07 -1.22
N THR A 15 3.04 14.43 -1.62
CA THR A 15 1.95 14.89 -0.73
C THR A 15 0.89 13.81 -0.47
N SER A 16 1.14 12.56 -0.86
CA SER A 16 0.19 11.46 -0.70
C SER A 16 0.76 10.35 0.19
N LEU A 17 -0.10 9.70 0.97
CA LEU A 17 0.23 8.45 1.65
C LEU A 17 -0.07 7.28 0.73
N VAL A 18 0.89 6.38 0.58
CA VAL A 18 0.77 5.16 -0.18
C VAL A 18 0.70 3.97 0.77
N ILE A 19 -0.34 3.17 0.64
CA ILE A 19 -0.66 2.03 1.50
C ILE A 19 -0.62 0.76 0.65
N PHE A 20 0.16 -0.23 1.08
CA PHE A 20 0.28 -1.49 0.37
C PHE A 20 0.00 -2.69 1.29
N GLY A 21 -0.79 -3.63 0.76
CA GLY A 21 -1.00 -4.95 1.33
C GLY A 21 -1.63 -4.94 2.72
N GLY A 22 -1.16 -5.85 3.58
CA GLY A 22 -1.72 -6.15 4.90
C GLY A 22 -2.62 -7.38 4.88
N GLN A 23 -3.39 -7.54 5.95
CA GLN A 23 -4.30 -8.65 6.17
C GLN A 23 -5.69 -8.14 6.55
N ASP A 24 -6.73 -8.65 5.89
CA ASP A 24 -8.13 -8.30 6.20
C ASP A 24 -8.68 -9.03 7.43
N ALA A 25 -9.93 -8.72 7.81
CA ALA A 25 -10.60 -9.36 8.94
C ALA A 25 -10.79 -10.88 8.80
N ASN A 26 -10.78 -11.40 7.57
CA ASN A 26 -10.88 -12.83 7.26
C ASN A 26 -9.52 -13.52 7.19
N ARG A 27 -8.44 -12.81 7.56
CA ARG A 27 -7.04 -13.26 7.49
C ARG A 27 -6.53 -13.45 6.05
N SER A 28 -7.18 -12.86 5.05
CA SER A 28 -6.70 -12.86 3.68
C SER A 28 -5.57 -11.84 3.54
N LEU A 29 -4.44 -12.28 2.98
CA LEU A 29 -3.35 -11.36 2.63
C LEU A 29 -3.74 -10.55 1.40
N LEU A 30 -3.34 -9.28 1.39
CA LEU A 30 -3.66 -8.31 0.35
C LEU A 30 -2.39 -7.90 -0.41
N ASN A 31 -2.53 -7.51 -1.67
CA ASN A 31 -1.50 -6.87 -2.50
C ASN A 31 -2.05 -5.65 -3.26
N ASP A 32 -3.15 -5.06 -2.77
CA ASP A 32 -3.71 -3.84 -3.32
C ASP A 32 -2.89 -2.61 -2.89
N LEU A 33 -3.01 -1.55 -3.68
CA LEU A 33 -2.35 -0.27 -3.47
C LEU A 33 -3.41 0.82 -3.32
N HIS A 34 -3.41 1.51 -2.18
CA HIS A 34 -4.28 2.65 -1.94
C HIS A 34 -3.47 3.92 -1.78
N ILE A 35 -3.98 5.04 -2.30
CA ILE A 35 -3.37 6.35 -2.17
C ILE A 35 -4.36 7.26 -1.45
N LEU A 36 -3.91 7.90 -0.38
CA LEU A 36 -4.60 9.03 0.25
C LEU A 36 -3.87 10.31 -0.15
N ASP A 37 -4.54 11.15 -0.94
CA ASP A 37 -4.11 12.53 -1.16
C ASP A 37 -4.36 13.34 0.11
N LEU A 38 -3.31 13.95 0.67
CA LEU A 38 -3.42 14.70 1.93
C LEU A 38 -3.91 16.15 1.75
N GLU A 39 -3.92 16.67 0.53
CA GLU A 39 -4.44 18.00 0.23
C GLU A 39 -5.97 17.96 0.08
N THR A 40 -6.48 16.97 -0.65
CA THR A 40 -7.91 16.81 -0.93
C THR A 40 -8.61 15.88 0.06
N MET A 41 -7.84 15.10 0.82
CA MET A 41 -8.34 14.04 1.71
C MET A 41 -9.15 12.96 0.98
N THR A 42 -8.82 12.70 -0.29
CA THR A 42 -9.49 11.69 -1.13
C THR A 42 -8.67 10.42 -1.26
N TRP A 43 -9.38 9.31 -1.37
CA TRP A 43 -8.79 7.99 -1.57
C TRP A 43 -8.90 7.54 -3.01
N ASP A 44 -7.83 6.92 -3.51
CA ASP A 44 -7.80 6.22 -4.79
C ASP A 44 -7.23 4.80 -4.63
N GLU A 45 -7.72 3.87 -5.44
CA GLU A 45 -7.23 2.49 -5.51
C GLU A 45 -6.50 2.31 -6.84
N MET A 46 -5.21 2.03 -6.76
CA MET A 46 -4.34 1.98 -7.93
C MET A 46 -4.22 0.55 -8.45
N GLY A 47 -4.59 0.37 -9.72
CA GLY A 47 -4.28 -0.84 -10.46
C GLY A 47 -2.77 -0.97 -10.72
N THR A 48 -2.30 -2.20 -10.84
CA THR A 48 -0.91 -2.49 -11.25
C THR A 48 -0.86 -2.90 -12.72
N LEU A 49 0.19 -2.50 -13.42
CA LEU A 49 0.52 -3.03 -14.75
C LEU A 49 1.59 -4.12 -14.59
N GLY A 50 1.39 -5.26 -15.25
CA GLY A 50 2.29 -6.41 -15.15
C GLY A 50 1.98 -7.32 -13.96
N VAL A 51 3.02 -7.90 -13.36
CA VAL A 51 2.88 -8.82 -12.22
C VAL A 51 3.06 -8.05 -10.92
N PRO A 52 2.02 -7.92 -10.08
CA PRO A 52 2.16 -7.26 -8.78
C PRO A 52 3.01 -8.09 -7.82
N PRO A 53 3.55 -7.48 -6.75
CA PRO A 53 4.10 -8.25 -5.65
C PRO A 53 3.05 -9.22 -5.08
N SER A 54 3.50 -10.36 -4.54
CA SER A 54 2.62 -11.30 -3.86
C SER A 54 1.90 -10.65 -2.66
N PRO A 55 0.65 -11.05 -2.35
CA PRO A 55 -0.06 -10.64 -1.16
C PRO A 55 0.74 -10.90 0.12
N ARG A 56 0.77 -9.92 1.03
CA ARG A 56 1.73 -9.93 2.14
C ARG A 56 1.36 -9.00 3.30
N SER A 57 1.89 -9.26 4.50
CA SER A 57 1.69 -8.47 5.72
C SER A 57 2.95 -8.47 6.59
N ASP A 58 3.10 -7.46 7.44
CA ASP A 58 4.26 -7.29 8.32
C ASP A 58 5.57 -7.10 7.54
N HIS A 59 5.46 -6.46 6.37
CA HIS A 59 6.57 -6.04 5.53
C HIS A 59 6.98 -4.60 5.84
N ALA A 60 8.14 -4.21 5.30
CA ALA A 60 8.58 -2.83 5.25
C ALA A 60 8.36 -2.26 3.85
N ALA A 61 8.09 -0.95 3.79
CA ALA A 61 8.10 -0.20 2.54
C ALA A 61 8.88 1.11 2.70
N ALA A 62 9.52 1.56 1.62
CA ALA A 62 10.25 2.82 1.58
C ALA A 62 10.17 3.44 0.18
N VAL A 63 10.08 4.76 0.13
CA VAL A 63 10.20 5.52 -1.12
C VAL A 63 11.68 5.75 -1.42
N HIS A 64 12.08 5.46 -2.66
CA HIS A 64 13.42 5.70 -3.17
C HIS A 64 13.35 6.61 -4.40
N ALA A 65 14.20 7.65 -4.39
CA ALA A 65 14.34 8.62 -5.47
C ALA A 65 13.01 9.25 -5.93
N GLU A 66 12.09 9.46 -4.99
CA GLU A 66 10.75 10.06 -5.20
C GLU A 66 9.89 9.37 -6.28
N ARG A 67 10.28 8.16 -6.70
CA ARG A 67 9.72 7.48 -7.87
C ARG A 67 9.37 6.03 -7.59
N TYR A 68 10.14 5.35 -6.76
CA TYR A 68 9.98 3.93 -6.52
C TYR A 68 9.50 3.68 -5.10
N LEU A 69 8.43 2.91 -4.94
CA LEU A 69 8.09 2.28 -3.68
C LEU A 69 8.77 0.90 -3.65
N LEU A 70 9.73 0.73 -2.74
CA LEU A 70 10.37 -0.55 -2.49
C LEU A 70 9.61 -1.26 -1.39
N ILE A 71 9.20 -2.50 -1.66
CA ILE A 71 8.49 -3.37 -0.70
C ILE A 71 9.39 -4.56 -0.42
N PHE A 72 9.70 -4.79 0.86
CA PHE A 72 10.61 -5.87 1.27
C PHE A 72 10.16 -6.51 2.59
N GLY A 73 10.42 -7.80 2.74
CA GLY A 73 9.96 -8.57 3.89
C GLY A 73 8.63 -9.28 3.62
N ARG A 74 7.97 -9.67 4.71
CA ARG A 74 7.00 -10.76 4.75
C ARG A 74 5.80 -10.56 3.85
#